data_AF-A0A932HUX0-F1
#
_entry.id   AF-A0A932HUX0-F1
#
_cell.length_a   1.000
_cell.length_b   1.000
_cell.length_c   1.000
_cell.angle_alpha   90.00
_cell.angle_beta   90.00
_cell.angle_gamma   90.00
#
_symmetry.space_group_name_H-M   'P 1'
#
loop_
_entity.id
_entity.type
_entity.pdbx_description
1 polymer ?
#
loop_
_entity_poly.entity_id
_entity_poly.type
_entity_poly.pdbx_seq_one_letter_code
_entity_poly.pdbx_strand_id
1 'polypeptide(L)'
;MNAFDGLRLYEIVMLVLGIVLFITTIVLMVYLITRKRSIKPLTYLFLLSIVMMGFPAISKIQFQGAVVDLKNRVEGERSTTPDSTVREPLDSAKRVMLQNEIHAVLERPVSDPEVLVTVARGQALLGDTSAAFKFVDSALVTNPRFRSATTFRQMLTAKRPDTDRVRF
;
A
#
# COMPACT_ATOMS: atom_id res chain seq x y z
N MET A 1 -7.31 -3.43 4.74
CA MET A 1 -6.08 -2.63 4.91
C MET A 1 -5.63 -2.70 6.35
N ASN A 2 -4.42 -3.20 6.59
CA ASN A 2 -3.84 -3.15 7.93
C ASN A 2 -3.57 -1.70 8.30
N ALA A 3 -3.64 -1.37 9.60
CA ALA A 3 -3.47 0.01 10.06
C ALA A 3 -2.08 0.59 9.74
N PHE A 4 -1.09 -0.28 9.52
CA PHE A 4 0.31 0.02 9.26
C PHE A 4 0.73 -0.14 7.80
N ASP A 5 -0.18 -0.56 6.90
CA ASP A 5 0.14 -0.61 5.47
C ASP A 5 0.44 0.79 4.94
N GLY A 6 1.48 0.90 4.13
CA GLY A 6 1.94 2.17 3.59
C GLY A 6 2.76 3.02 4.56
N LEU A 7 3.00 2.54 5.80
CA LEU A 7 3.92 3.16 6.73
C LEU A 7 5.28 2.45 6.72
N ARG A 8 6.35 3.23 6.65
CA ARG A 8 7.71 2.73 6.82
C ARG A 8 7.98 2.44 8.29
N LEU A 9 8.93 1.54 8.56
CA LEU A 9 9.24 1.12 9.94
C LEU A 9 9.60 2.31 10.84
N TYR A 10 10.37 3.29 10.35
CA TYR A 10 10.71 4.48 11.11
C TYR A 10 9.49 5.36 11.41
N GLU A 11 8.46 5.37 10.56
CA GLU A 11 7.22 6.12 10.80
C GLU A 11 6.41 5.48 11.92
N ILE A 12 6.38 4.15 11.97
CA ILE A 12 5.75 3.41 13.06
C ILE A 12 6.50 3.68 14.37
N VAL A 13 7.84 3.67 14.35
CA VAL A 13 8.65 3.99 15.54
C VAL A 13 8.39 5.42 16.01
N MET A 14 8.35 6.39 15.10
CA MET A 14 8.05 7.79 15.42
C MET A 14 6.62 7.97 15.96
N LEU A 15 5.65 7.22 15.44
CA LEU A 15 4.27 7.20 15.95
C LEU A 15 4.23 6.74 17.41
N VAL A 16 4.83 5.57 17.69
CA VAL A 16 4.84 4.98 19.03
C VAL A 16 5.60 5.89 20.00
N LEU A 17 6.77 6.39 19.60
CA LEU A 17 7.57 7.31 20.39
C LEU A 17 6.80 8.62 20.67
N GLY A 18 6.12 9.16 19.67
CA GLY A 18 5.25 10.33 19.80
C GLY A 18 4.10 10.11 20.77
N ILE A 19 3.45 8.94 20.74
CA ILE A 19 2.37 8.60 21.68
C ILE A 19 2.92 8.49 23.12
N VAL A 20 4.06 7.82 23.30
CA VAL A 20 4.70 7.70 24.62
C VAL A 20 5.10 9.07 25.16
N LEU A 21 5.70 9.91 24.31
CA LEU A 21 6.08 11.27 24.68
C LEU A 21 4.87 12.13 25.03
N PHE A 22 3.75 11.97 24.32
CA PHE A 22 2.51 12.70 24.54
C PHE A 22 1.90 12.36 25.91
N ILE A 23 1.83 11.07 26.23
CA ILE A 23 1.36 10.60 27.54
C ILE A 23 2.29 11.12 28.64
N THR A 24 3.60 11.03 28.43
CA THR A 24 4.60 11.52 29.39
C THR A 24 4.48 13.02 29.63
N THR A 25 4.24 13.82 28.57
CA THR A 25 4.02 15.26 28.70
C THR A 25 2.72 15.57 29.44
N ILE A 26 1.63 14.83 29.21
CA ILE A 26 0.38 14.99 29.98
C ILE A 26 0.63 14.73 31.47
N VAL A 27 1.32 13.64 31.82
CA VAL A 27 1.62 13.30 33.22
C VAL A 27 2.51 14.36 33.87
N LEU A 28 3.59 14.79 33.19
CA LEU A 28 4.46 15.86 33.68
C LEU A 28 3.70 17.17 33.84
N MET A 29 2.76 17.47 32.94
CA MET A 29 1.95 18.69 33.00
C MET A 29 1.11 18.71 34.27
N VAL A 30 0.38 17.63 34.53
CA VAL A 30 -0.42 17.47 35.76
C VAL A 30 0.48 17.60 36.99
N TYR A 31 1.63 16.92 37.01
CA TYR A 31 2.58 16.98 38.13
C TYR A 31 3.14 18.39 38.39
N LEU A 32 3.51 19.12 37.33
CA LEU A 32 4.04 20.49 37.44
C LEU A 32 2.97 21.49 37.88
N ILE A 33 1.72 21.30 37.45
CA ILE A 33 0.57 22.10 37.89
C ILE A 33 0.34 21.90 39.40
N THR A 34 0.34 20.65 39.89
CA THR A 34 0.18 20.37 41.33
C THR A 34 1.32 20.97 42.17
N ARG A 35 2.54 21.06 41.61
CA ARG A 35 3.70 21.69 42.27
C ARG A 35 3.87 23.19 42.01
N LYS A 36 2.92 23.86 41.33
CA LYS A 36 2.97 25.29 40.95
C LYS A 36 4.27 25.70 40.24
N ARG A 37 4.85 24.82 39.43
CA ARG A 37 6.04 25.13 38.62
C ARG A 37 5.65 25.67 37.24
N SER A 38 6.59 26.35 36.58
CA SER A 38 6.36 26.90 35.24
C SER A 38 6.19 25.78 34.20
N ILE A 39 5.10 25.84 33.43
CA ILE A 39 4.77 24.89 32.35
C ILE A 39 5.42 25.26 31.00
N LYS A 40 6.05 26.44 30.92
CA LYS A 40 6.71 26.96 29.72
C LYS A 40 7.70 26.00 29.05
N PRO A 41 8.56 25.23 29.75
CA PRO A 41 9.43 24.26 29.07
C PRO A 41 8.64 23.08 28.48
N LEU A 42 7.49 22.75 29.05
CA LEU A 42 6.70 21.59 28.65
C LEU A 42 5.90 21.85 27.36
N THR A 43 5.57 23.10 27.05
CA THR A 43 4.83 23.44 25.82
C THR A 43 5.62 23.10 24.56
N TYR A 44 6.96 23.27 24.58
CA TYR A 44 7.81 22.86 23.46
C TYR A 44 7.84 21.34 23.27
N LEU A 45 7.91 20.60 24.37
CA LEU A 45 7.91 19.14 24.34
C LEU A 45 6.56 18.58 23.85
N PHE A 46 5.48 19.23 24.26
CA PHE A 46 4.13 18.90 23.81
C PHE A 46 3.94 19.16 22.32
N LEU A 47 4.40 20.31 21.82
CA LEU A 47 4.36 20.63 20.39
C LEU A 47 5.19 19.63 19.57
N LEU A 48 6.40 19.30 20.04
CA LEU A 48 7.26 18.28 19.41
C LEU A 48 6.56 16.92 19.32
N SER A 49 5.85 16.53 20.38
CA SER A 49 5.09 15.28 20.43
C SER A 49 3.97 15.22 19.38
N ILE A 50 3.24 16.33 19.20
CA ILE A 50 2.17 16.43 18.19
C ILE A 50 2.76 16.30 16.79
N VAL A 51 3.88 16.97 16.51
CA VAL A 51 4.55 16.88 15.19
C VAL A 51 5.01 15.45 14.91
N MET A 52 5.62 14.78 15.88
CA MET A 52 6.04 13.38 15.73
C MET A 52 4.86 12.43 15.48
N MET A 53 3.74 12.65 16.16
CA MET A 53 2.52 11.85 15.95
C MET A 53 1.82 12.17 14.61
N GLY A 54 1.89 13.41 14.15
CA GLY A 54 1.23 13.87 12.94
C GLY A 54 1.89 13.40 11.64
N PHE A 55 3.22 13.25 11.61
CA PHE A 55 3.95 12.88 10.40
C PHE A 55 3.49 11.53 9.79
N PRO A 56 3.41 10.42 10.53
CA PRO A 56 2.92 9.14 10.00
C PRO A 56 1.47 9.20 9.48
N ALA A 57 0.63 10.06 10.06
CA ALA A 57 -0.75 10.23 9.62
C ALA A 57 -0.85 10.83 8.21
N ILE A 58 -0.02 11.84 7.91
CA ILE A 58 0.04 12.47 6.59
C ILE A 58 0.57 11.48 5.55
N SER A 59 1.64 10.74 5.89
CA SER A 59 2.20 9.70 5.02
C SER A 59 1.14 8.66 4.64
N LYS A 60 0.30 8.23 5.58
CA LYS A 60 -0.75 7.24 5.33
C LYS A 60 -1.78 7.71 4.30
N ILE A 61 -2.19 8.98 4.36
CA ILE A 61 -3.15 9.56 3.40
C ILE A 61 -2.56 9.57 1.99
N GLN A 62 -1.29 9.94 1.84
CA GLN A 62 -0.62 9.91 0.52
C GLN A 62 -0.56 8.50 -0.07
N PHE A 63 -0.27 7.49 0.76
CA PHE A 63 -0.28 6.10 0.31
C PHE A 63 -1.66 5.65 -0.16
N GLN A 64 -2.72 5.99 0.59
CA GLN A 64 -4.08 5.67 0.19
C GLN A 64 -4.46 6.33 -1.14
N GLY A 65 -4.05 7.58 -1.37
CA GLY A 65 -4.20 8.25 -2.66
C GLY A 65 -3.55 7.47 -3.80
N ALA A 66 -2.28 7.11 -3.64
CA ALA A 66 -1.55 6.34 -4.66
C ALA A 66 -2.19 4.97 -4.97
N VAL A 67 -2.70 4.28 -3.94
CA VAL A 67 -3.42 3.00 -4.11
C VAL A 67 -4.74 3.20 -4.87
N VAL A 68 -5.48 4.26 -4.55
CA VAL A 68 -6.75 4.58 -5.23
C VAL A 68 -6.51 4.95 -6.69
N ASP A 69 -5.49 5.76 -6.98
CA ASP A 69 -5.13 6.14 -8.34
C ASP A 69 -4.77 4.90 -9.19
N LEU A 70 -3.95 4.00 -8.63
CA LEU A 70 -3.61 2.74 -9.27
C LEU A 70 -4.85 1.87 -9.51
N LYS A 71 -5.73 1.75 -8.51
CA LYS A 71 -6.96 0.96 -8.61
C LYS A 71 -7.87 1.48 -9.72
N ASN A 72 -8.09 2.80 -9.75
CA ASN A 72 -8.91 3.46 -10.75
C ASN A 72 -8.36 3.24 -12.17
N ARG A 73 -7.03 3.27 -12.34
CA ARG A 73 -6.41 3.03 -13.65
C ARG A 73 -6.55 1.58 -14.10
N VAL A 74 -6.26 0.63 -13.20
CA VAL A 74 -6.40 -0.81 -13.46
C VAL A 74 -7.85 -1.17 -13.80
N GLU A 75 -8.82 -0.59 -13.10
CA GLU A 75 -10.25 -0.80 -13.37
C GLU A 75 -10.72 -0.10 -14.66
N GLY A 76 -10.19 1.10 -14.94
CA GLY A 76 -10.46 1.83 -16.17
C GLY A 76 -10.00 1.08 -17.42
N GLU A 77 -8.78 0.53 -17.41
CA GLU A 77 -8.25 -0.25 -18.54
C GLU A 77 -8.92 -1.62 -18.71
N ARG A 78 -9.45 -2.19 -17.63
CA ARG A 78 -10.23 -3.42 -17.69
C ARG A 78 -11.61 -3.20 -18.31
N SER A 79 -12.20 -2.03 -18.09
CA SER A 79 -13.55 -1.68 -18.60
C SER A 79 -13.57 -1.37 -20.09
N THR A 80 -12.44 -0.94 -20.67
CA THR A 80 -12.28 -0.74 -22.13
C THR A 80 -11.88 -2.00 -22.89
N THR A 81 -11.71 -3.14 -22.22
CA THR A 81 -11.45 -4.42 -22.88
C THR A 81 -12.61 -5.38 -22.66
N PRO A 82 -13.78 -5.17 -23.29
CA PRO A 82 -14.67 -6.29 -23.51
C PRO A 82 -13.93 -7.26 -24.43
N ASP A 83 -14.04 -8.53 -24.06
CA ASP A 83 -13.98 -9.70 -24.94
C ASP A 83 -13.76 -9.42 -26.44
N SER A 84 -12.81 -10.11 -27.05
CA SER A 84 -12.42 -10.12 -28.48
C SER A 84 -11.33 -9.14 -28.94
N THR A 85 -10.18 -9.73 -29.29
CA THR A 85 -9.53 -9.50 -30.59
C THR A 85 -9.24 -8.04 -30.97
N VAL A 86 -8.29 -7.42 -30.27
CA VAL A 86 -7.21 -6.56 -30.80
C VAL A 86 -6.51 -6.00 -29.55
N ARG A 87 -5.29 -6.49 -29.29
CA ARG A 87 -4.38 -5.82 -28.36
C ARG A 87 -4.02 -4.50 -29.03
N GLU A 88 -4.79 -3.43 -28.82
CA GLU A 88 -4.15 -2.13 -28.88
C GLU A 88 -3.03 -2.18 -27.83
N PRO A 89 -1.77 -2.01 -28.23
CA PRO A 89 -0.70 -1.91 -27.26
C PRO A 89 -1.12 -0.80 -26.30
N LEU A 90 -1.14 -1.07 -24.98
CA LEU A 90 -1.23 0.02 -24.00
C LEU A 90 -0.29 1.12 -24.50
N ASP A 91 -0.87 2.29 -24.76
CA ASP A 91 -0.13 3.42 -25.32
C ASP A 91 1.12 3.66 -24.46
N SER A 92 2.24 3.96 -25.10
CA SER A 92 3.55 4.08 -24.44
C SER A 92 3.49 4.99 -23.21
N ALA A 93 2.74 6.09 -23.28
CA ALA A 93 2.49 7.01 -22.17
C ALA A 93 1.68 6.37 -21.02
N LYS A 94 0.65 5.58 -21.33
CA LYS A 94 -0.19 4.90 -20.32
C LYS A 94 0.59 3.81 -19.59
N ARG A 95 1.49 3.09 -20.28
CA ARG A 95 2.39 2.12 -19.65
C ARG A 95 3.31 2.77 -18.63
N VAL A 96 3.93 3.90 -19.00
CA VAL A 96 4.84 4.62 -18.11
C VAL A 96 4.09 5.13 -16.88
N MET A 97 2.89 5.68 -17.06
CA MET A 97 2.05 6.10 -15.93
C MET A 97 1.68 4.95 -15.00
N LEU A 98 1.20 3.83 -15.55
CA LEU A 98 0.84 2.65 -14.76
C LEU A 98 2.06 2.08 -14.03
N GLN A 99 3.22 2.06 -14.68
CA GLN A 99 4.48 1.65 -14.05
C GLN A 99 4.85 2.58 -12.90
N ASN A 100 4.75 3.90 -13.07
CA ASN A 100 5.03 4.87 -12.01
C ASN A 100 4.07 4.74 -10.82
N GLU A 101 2.77 4.52 -11.07
CA GLU A 101 1.77 4.30 -10.02
C GLU A 101 2.05 3.00 -9.24
N ILE A 102 2.41 1.92 -9.95
CA ILE A 102 2.84 0.67 -9.31
C ILE A 102 4.10 0.90 -8.46
N HIS A 103 5.09 1.64 -8.98
CA HIS A 103 6.29 1.98 -8.22
C HIS A 103 5.96 2.81 -6.97
N ALA A 104 5.11 3.83 -7.08
CA ALA A 104 4.71 4.67 -5.95
C ALA A 104 4.04 3.86 -4.82
N VAL A 105 3.25 2.84 -5.17
CA VAL A 105 2.66 1.92 -4.19
C VAL A 105 3.69 0.97 -3.60
N LEU A 106 4.62 0.45 -4.41
CA LEU A 106 5.63 -0.52 -3.99
C LEU A 106 6.84 0.07 -3.26
N GLU A 107 7.05 1.39 -3.33
CA GLU A 107 8.04 2.11 -2.51
C GLU A 107 7.73 2.06 -1.01
N ARG A 108 6.55 1.58 -0.65
CA ARG A 108 6.10 1.47 0.73
C ARG A 108 5.80 0.02 1.10
N PRO A 109 5.89 -0.35 2.39
CA PRO A 109 5.48 -1.68 2.83
C PRO A 109 3.99 -1.92 2.56
N VAL A 110 3.68 -2.98 1.81
CA VAL A 110 2.31 -3.39 1.49
C VAL A 110 2.11 -4.84 1.89
N SER A 111 1.16 -5.10 2.78
CA SER A 111 0.74 -6.44 3.17
C SER A 111 -0.74 -6.70 2.87
N ASP A 112 -1.53 -5.67 2.56
CA ASP A 112 -2.95 -5.81 2.27
C ASP A 112 -3.20 -6.68 1.02
N PRO A 113 -3.98 -7.78 1.14
CA PRO A 113 -4.26 -8.66 0.02
C PRO A 113 -4.97 -7.99 -1.16
N GLU A 114 -5.82 -6.97 -0.92
CA GLU A 114 -6.52 -6.26 -1.99
C GLU A 114 -5.56 -5.38 -2.78
N VAL A 115 -4.66 -4.66 -2.09
CA VAL A 115 -3.62 -3.85 -2.74
C VAL A 115 -2.66 -4.73 -3.53
N LEU A 116 -2.22 -5.86 -2.97
CA LEU A 116 -1.35 -6.82 -3.65
C LEU A 116 -1.99 -7.38 -4.93
N VAL A 117 -3.28 -7.71 -4.91
CA VAL A 117 -4.01 -8.14 -6.12
C VAL A 117 -4.15 -7.00 -7.13
N THR A 118 -4.34 -5.76 -6.66
CA THR A 118 -4.42 -4.58 -7.54
C THR A 118 -3.10 -4.34 -8.26
N VAL A 119 -1.97 -4.41 -7.55
CA VAL A 119 -0.63 -4.36 -8.14
C VAL A 119 -0.43 -5.51 -9.14
N ALA A 120 -0.84 -6.73 -8.78
CA ALA A 120 -0.72 -7.88 -9.67
C ALA A 120 -1.49 -7.70 -10.99
N ARG A 121 -2.68 -7.11 -10.94
CA ARG A 121 -3.47 -6.78 -12.13
C ARG A 121 -2.78 -5.72 -12.98
N GLY A 122 -2.22 -4.68 -12.36
CA GLY A 122 -1.43 -3.67 -13.06
C GLY A 122 -0.21 -4.27 -13.77
N GLN A 123 0.53 -5.16 -13.11
CA GLN A 123 1.67 -5.86 -13.72
C GLN A 123 1.24 -6.75 -14.90
N ALA A 124 0.10 -7.43 -14.79
CA ALA A 124 -0.44 -8.22 -15.88
C ALA A 124 -0.85 -7.35 -17.09
N LEU A 125 -1.33 -6.12 -16.88
CA LEU A 125 -1.64 -5.15 -17.95
C LEU A 125 -0.36 -4.64 -18.63
N LEU A 126 0.73 -4.46 -17.88
CA LEU A 126 2.06 -4.17 -18.44
C LEU A 126 2.66 -5.36 -19.21
N GLY A 127 2.09 -6.56 -19.05
CA GLY A 127 2.55 -7.80 -19.67
C GLY A 127 3.50 -8.62 -18.79
N ASP A 128 3.88 -8.12 -17.61
CA ASP A 128 4.71 -8.85 -16.64
C ASP A 128 3.86 -9.83 -15.82
N THR A 129 3.58 -10.97 -16.46
CA THR A 129 2.81 -12.05 -15.85
C THR A 129 3.57 -12.71 -14.70
N SER A 130 4.91 -12.67 -14.72
CA SER A 130 5.74 -13.26 -13.66
C SER A 130 5.63 -12.46 -12.35
N ALA A 131 5.75 -11.13 -12.45
CA ALA A 131 5.52 -10.24 -11.31
C ALA A 131 4.07 -10.35 -10.81
N ALA A 132 3.09 -10.44 -11.72
CA ALA A 132 1.69 -10.62 -11.34
C ALA A 132 1.47 -11.87 -10.47
N PHE A 133 2.07 -13.01 -10.81
CA PHE A 133 1.98 -14.22 -9.98
C PHE A 133 2.59 -14.02 -8.59
N LYS A 134 3.78 -13.41 -8.50
CA LYS A 134 4.45 -13.16 -7.19
C LYS A 134 3.55 -12.38 -6.24
N PHE A 135 2.90 -11.33 -6.71
CA PHE A 135 2.01 -10.50 -5.88
C PHE A 135 0.70 -11.21 -5.52
N VAL A 136 0.14 -12.02 -6.43
CA VAL A 136 -1.04 -12.86 -6.13
C VAL A 136 -0.72 -13.92 -5.08
N ASP A 137 0.41 -14.60 -5.22
CA ASP A 137 0.85 -15.60 -4.24
C ASP A 137 1.11 -14.93 -2.88
N SER A 138 1.72 -13.75 -2.87
CA SER A 138 1.90 -12.96 -1.64
C SER A 138 0.55 -12.62 -0.98
N ALA A 139 -0.46 -12.23 -1.78
CA ALA A 139 -1.80 -11.98 -1.27
C ALA A 139 -2.45 -13.23 -0.67
N LEU A 140 -2.22 -14.40 -1.27
CA LEU A 140 -2.71 -15.70 -0.78
C LEU A 140 -1.94 -16.21 0.45
N VAL A 141 -0.67 -15.86 0.60
CA VAL A 141 0.08 -16.13 1.85
C VAL A 141 -0.52 -15.34 3.00
N THR A 142 -0.82 -14.05 2.79
CA THR A 142 -1.47 -13.22 3.83
C THR A 142 -2.90 -13.65 4.11
N ASN A 143 -3.68 -13.96 3.08
CA ASN A 143 -5.05 -14.45 3.21
C ASN A 143 -5.37 -15.56 2.19
N PRO A 144 -5.25 -16.84 2.60
CA PRO A 144 -5.46 -17.97 1.70
C PRO A 144 -6.87 -18.08 1.10
N ARG A 145 -7.88 -17.47 1.73
CA ARG A 145 -9.28 -17.52 1.30
C ARG A 145 -9.71 -16.25 0.55
N PHE A 146 -8.76 -15.39 0.17
CA PHE A 146 -9.09 -14.15 -0.52
C PHE A 146 -9.57 -14.42 -1.96
N ARG A 147 -10.89 -14.35 -2.15
CA ARG A 147 -11.56 -14.71 -3.43
C ARG A 147 -10.92 -14.02 -4.63
N SER A 148 -10.70 -12.71 -4.54
CA SER A 148 -10.13 -11.91 -5.64
C SER A 148 -8.76 -12.43 -6.10
N ALA A 149 -7.89 -12.82 -5.17
CA ALA A 149 -6.60 -13.44 -5.50
C ALA A 149 -6.77 -14.83 -6.11
N THR A 150 -7.64 -15.68 -5.55
CA THR A 150 -7.87 -17.02 -6.09
C THR A 150 -8.44 -17.00 -7.52
N THR A 151 -9.43 -16.15 -7.78
CA THR A 151 -10.01 -15.97 -9.12
C THR A 151 -8.98 -15.43 -10.09
N PHE A 152 -8.21 -14.41 -9.68
CA PHE A 152 -7.21 -13.83 -10.57
C PHE A 152 -6.06 -14.81 -10.86
N ARG A 153 -5.63 -15.62 -9.88
CA ARG A 153 -4.66 -16.71 -10.09
C ARG A 153 -5.16 -17.69 -11.16
N GLN A 154 -6.42 -18.12 -11.05
CA GLN A 154 -7.05 -19.02 -12.03
C GLN A 154 -7.06 -18.40 -13.44
N MET A 155 -7.39 -17.11 -13.55
CA MET A 155 -7.33 -16.39 -14.84
C MET A 155 -5.91 -16.34 -15.42
N LEU A 156 -4.90 -16.06 -14.59
CA LEU A 156 -3.50 -16.03 -15.03
C LEU A 156 -3.03 -17.41 -15.50
N THR A 157 -3.43 -18.50 -14.81
CA THR A 157 -3.10 -19.87 -15.24
C THR A 157 -3.83 -20.28 -16.51
N ALA A 158 -5.10 -19.90 -16.69
CA ALA A 158 -5.86 -20.20 -17.90
C ALA A 158 -5.31 -19.47 -19.14
N LYS A 159 -4.70 -18.30 -18.95
CA LYS A 159 -4.08 -17.51 -20.01
C LYS A 159 -2.67 -18.00 -20.40
N ARG A 160 -2.12 -18.99 -19.69
CA ARG A 160 -0.87 -19.67 -20.03
C ARG A 160 -1.22 -20.87 -20.93
N PRO A 161 -1.03 -20.81 -22.25
CA PRO A 161 -1.13 -22.02 -23.05
C PRO A 161 0.08 -22.89 -22.71
N ASP A 162 -0.16 -23.95 -21.93
CA ASP A 162 0.40 -25.28 -22.13
C ASP A 162 1.85 -25.36 -22.65
N THR A 163 2.80 -24.71 -21.96
CA THR A 163 4.23 -24.81 -22.32
C THR A 163 4.92 -26.02 -21.68
N ASP A 164 4.17 -26.89 -20.99
CA ASP A 164 4.68 -28.14 -20.38
C ASP A 164 4.13 -29.42 -21.04
N ARG A 165 3.34 -29.33 -22.12
CA ARG A 165 2.94 -30.49 -22.93
C ARG A 165 3.91 -30.82 -24.08
N VAL A 166 5.20 -30.60 -23.86
CA VAL A 166 6.24 -31.14 -24.75
C VAL A 166 7.24 -31.90 -23.90
N ARG A 167 6.92 -33.18 -23.62
CA ARG A 167 7.87 -34.28 -23.38
C ARG A 167 7.10 -35.57 -23.11
N PHE A 168 6.75 -36.27 -24.19
CA PHE A 168 6.78 -37.73 -24.26
C PHE A 168 7.29 -38.11 -25.64
#